data_AF-A0A931KFV2-F1
#
_entry.id   AF-A0A931KFV2-F1
#
_cell.length_a   1.000
_cell.length_b   1.000
_cell.length_c   1.000
_cell.angle_alpha   90.00
_cell.angle_beta   90.00
_cell.angle_gamma   90.00
#
_symmetry.space_group_name_H-M   'P 1'
#
loop_
_entity.id
_entity.type
_entity.pdbx_description
1 polymer ?
#
loop_
_entity_poly.entity_id
_entity_poly.type
_entity_poly.pdbx_seq_one_letter_code
_entity_poly.pdbx_strand_id
1 'polypeptide(L)'
;MVDQVTESEPSAGPVPASRMDTLAQATSPPPVTAPRPPDDLGQFDSFEVRAALHRLHENLAFRVGFVGEDLEAEDRLLEEIRSWTKKLDESVERTNSQVQMAMDTLTGLVAETDERLSGVFQDLKTGLATTRSLLDSKTDDLADVLDSVGQIGKTIRMLSINAQIASAKAGEHGKTFSVVAQEIKGLANEATQSSNEAFKIMDLTDVVKVLGGFETLAEETLKRTSHSLQETEARMREMVASTQQELAVISANSRTVGETMSVVKLISERLLEKHHIAERLAAGMDGIWFTEAPDQELAALAITESVPVDPCFDRLDSIRRRGRIRIAIEPDFKGLSFRRDGSELRGLDVDYARAFAKWLGVACEFLEHPWDQCTNLLWVSPDEGTSTADLVWSALPPSPRYRKVAYSETYTWLEFVLARRKGDTRIQGIGDLHGRTLGCINDPAALKTLEDAGIRWSANAQVPGGKVRLGNLITYSDQSRIHDCLADGIVDAFAVDKPIYWWACNGHDSPWHGRIEIVTGNLANQPWYYAVGVADTPSSYRLLREVNAFLHWFATQPARRQSEEYWQGSIVDGRIGYRDERAGLRGEPEMLPDYLKWVSTVKSATGVNMQGD
;
A
#
# COMPACT_ATOMS: atom_id res chain seq x y z
N MET A 1 17.09 -41.95 -55.22
CA MET A 1 17.47 -40.88 -54.28
C MET A 1 16.15 -40.38 -53.69
N VAL A 2 15.70 -40.91 -52.54
CA VAL A 2 16.18 -40.55 -51.17
C VAL A 2 15.77 -39.09 -50.90
N ASP A 3 14.87 -38.69 -50.00
CA ASP A 3 14.20 -39.36 -48.87
C ASP A 3 12.84 -38.69 -48.58
N GLN A 4 11.88 -39.49 -48.12
CA GLN A 4 10.75 -39.03 -47.32
C GLN A 4 11.24 -38.87 -45.87
N VAL A 5 11.22 -37.65 -45.35
CA VAL A 5 11.34 -37.42 -43.90
C VAL A 5 9.93 -37.16 -43.37
N THR A 6 9.36 -38.21 -42.81
CA THR A 6 8.24 -38.16 -41.88
C THR A 6 8.73 -37.56 -40.57
N GLU A 7 8.38 -36.31 -40.27
CA GLU A 7 8.44 -35.80 -38.90
C GLU A 7 7.24 -36.36 -38.13
N SER A 8 7.53 -37.37 -37.31
CA SER A 8 6.63 -37.85 -36.26
C SER A 8 6.55 -36.78 -35.17
N GLU A 9 5.36 -36.22 -34.94
CA GLU A 9 5.07 -35.48 -33.70
C GLU A 9 5.37 -36.38 -32.50
N PRO A 10 6.18 -35.93 -31.51
CA PRO A 10 6.27 -36.64 -30.26
C PRO A 10 4.96 -36.41 -29.50
N SER A 11 4.17 -37.47 -29.40
CA SER A 11 3.13 -37.64 -28.39
C SER A 11 3.65 -37.11 -27.04
N ALA A 12 3.08 -36.00 -26.59
CA ALA A 12 3.30 -35.47 -25.26
C ALA A 12 2.69 -36.45 -24.25
N GLY A 13 3.50 -37.42 -23.81
CA GLY A 13 3.21 -38.17 -22.60
C GLY A 13 3.03 -37.22 -21.42
N PRO A 14 2.26 -37.61 -20.40
CA PRO A 14 2.01 -36.76 -19.24
C PRO A 14 3.35 -36.35 -18.65
N VAL A 15 3.56 -35.04 -18.54
CA VAL A 15 4.68 -34.45 -17.80
C VAL A 15 4.71 -35.16 -16.44
N PRO A 16 5.85 -35.77 -16.02
CA PRO A 16 5.92 -36.38 -14.71
C PRO A 16 5.56 -35.30 -13.70
N ALA A 17 4.58 -35.59 -12.83
CA ALA A 17 4.15 -34.70 -11.76
C ALA A 17 5.40 -34.12 -11.10
N SER A 18 5.69 -32.87 -11.45
CA SER A 18 6.87 -32.19 -10.95
C SER A 18 6.74 -32.14 -9.42
N ARG A 19 7.87 -32.08 -8.74
CA ARG A 19 7.99 -31.77 -7.30
C ARG A 19 7.18 -30.52 -6.83
N MET A 20 6.45 -29.85 -7.73
CA MET A 20 5.62 -28.68 -7.50
C MET A 20 4.26 -28.98 -6.84
N ASP A 21 3.66 -30.17 -7.03
CA ASP A 21 2.38 -30.50 -6.36
C ASP A 21 2.57 -31.03 -4.93
N THR A 22 3.79 -31.41 -4.56
CA THR A 22 4.08 -32.02 -3.25
C THR A 22 4.26 -31.00 -2.12
N LEU A 23 4.46 -29.72 -2.45
CA LEU A 23 4.58 -28.64 -1.45
C LEU A 23 3.22 -28.08 -1.00
N ALA A 24 2.14 -28.30 -1.77
CA ALA A 24 0.79 -27.85 -1.40
C ALA A 24 0.11 -28.72 -0.32
N GLN A 25 0.74 -29.84 0.07
CA GLN A 25 0.29 -30.74 1.13
C GLN A 25 1.33 -30.91 2.25
N ALA A 26 2.41 -30.12 2.24
CA ALA A 26 3.42 -30.19 3.28
C ALA A 26 2.81 -29.66 4.60
N THR A 27 2.45 -30.58 5.48
CA THR A 27 2.38 -30.28 6.91
C THR A 27 3.70 -29.64 7.32
N SER A 28 3.66 -28.60 8.16
CA SER A 28 4.87 -27.98 8.72
C SER A 28 5.88 -29.07 9.07
N PRO A 29 7.13 -28.98 8.58
CA PRO A 29 8.12 -29.99 8.89
C PRO A 29 8.30 -30.07 10.41
N PRO A 30 8.51 -31.27 10.99
CA PRO A 30 8.62 -31.42 12.43
C PRO A 30 9.76 -30.55 12.98
N PRO A 31 9.64 -30.04 14.22
CA PRO A 31 10.67 -29.20 14.80
C PRO A 31 11.98 -29.97 14.90
N VAL A 32 13.02 -29.44 14.27
CA VAL A 32 14.40 -29.93 14.41
C VAL A 32 14.86 -29.60 15.83
N THR A 33 15.34 -30.58 16.58
CA THR A 33 15.92 -30.34 17.90
C THR A 33 17.40 -30.69 17.85
N ALA A 34 18.21 -29.91 18.59
CA ALA A 34 19.61 -30.26 18.75
C ALA A 34 19.70 -31.55 19.59
N PRO A 35 20.44 -32.56 19.13
CA PRO A 35 20.55 -33.81 19.85
C PRO A 35 21.26 -33.63 21.17
N ARG A 36 20.75 -34.26 22.24
CA ARG A 36 21.36 -34.17 23.56
C ARG A 36 22.54 -35.15 23.59
N PRO A 37 23.75 -34.71 24.01
CA PRO A 37 24.85 -35.64 24.19
C PRO A 37 24.46 -36.72 25.21
N PRO A 38 24.91 -37.97 25.06
CA PRO A 38 24.74 -38.99 26.09
C PRO A 38 25.40 -38.55 27.40
N ASP A 39 24.84 -38.97 28.54
CA ASP A 39 25.29 -38.56 29.89
C ASP A 39 26.75 -38.97 30.19
N ASP A 40 27.30 -39.94 29.45
CA ASP A 40 28.69 -40.37 29.52
C ASP A 40 29.51 -39.82 28.34
N LEU A 41 30.04 -38.61 28.50
CA LEU A 41 30.99 -37.98 27.56
C LEU A 41 32.41 -38.55 27.68
N GLY A 42 32.61 -39.61 28.48
CA GLY A 42 33.92 -40.24 28.74
C GLY A 42 34.55 -40.97 27.56
N GLN A 43 33.85 -41.07 26.42
CA GLN A 43 34.35 -41.66 25.18
C GLN A 43 35.11 -40.67 24.27
N PHE A 44 35.05 -39.36 24.55
CA PHE A 44 35.79 -38.34 23.81
C PHE A 44 37.13 -38.06 24.50
N ASP A 45 38.22 -38.65 23.98
CA ASP A 45 39.56 -38.50 24.55
C ASP A 45 40.12 -37.08 24.35
N SER A 46 39.72 -36.39 23.28
CA SER A 46 40.29 -35.08 22.90
C SER A 46 39.42 -33.88 23.31
N PHE A 47 40.06 -32.87 23.92
CA PHE A 47 39.46 -31.55 24.15
C PHE A 47 39.02 -30.86 22.84
N GLU A 48 39.71 -31.12 21.73
CA GLU A 48 39.43 -30.55 20.41
C GLU A 48 38.04 -30.98 19.91
N VAL A 49 37.70 -32.26 20.12
CA VAL A 49 36.45 -32.85 19.67
C VAL A 49 35.27 -32.29 20.49
N ARG A 50 35.44 -32.13 21.81
CA ARG A 50 34.44 -31.44 22.65
C ARG A 50 34.22 -29.98 22.25
N ALA A 51 35.27 -29.28 21.82
CA ALA A 51 35.17 -27.89 21.35
C ALA A 51 34.48 -27.81 19.98
N ALA A 52 34.79 -28.73 19.05
CA ALA A 52 34.11 -28.85 17.75
C ALA A 52 32.61 -29.15 17.93
N LEU A 53 32.28 -30.07 18.83
CA LEU A 53 30.90 -30.45 19.15
C LEU A 53 30.09 -29.26 19.67
N HIS A 54 30.66 -28.48 20.59
CA HIS A 54 30.01 -27.30 21.13
C HIS A 54 29.68 -26.28 20.03
N ARG A 55 30.63 -26.04 19.11
CA ARG A 55 30.41 -25.12 17.98
C ARG A 55 29.39 -25.63 16.98
N LEU A 56 29.37 -26.93 16.70
CA LEU A 56 28.33 -27.54 15.88
C LEU A 56 26.94 -27.40 16.53
N HIS A 57 26.83 -27.60 17.85
CA HIS A 57 25.59 -27.34 18.59
C HIS A 57 25.16 -25.87 18.56
N GLU A 58 26.09 -24.93 18.70
CA GLU A 58 25.76 -23.50 18.58
C GLU A 58 25.29 -23.13 17.17
N ASN A 59 25.95 -23.67 16.14
CA ASN A 59 25.56 -23.47 14.75
C ASN A 59 24.17 -24.07 14.47
N LEU A 60 23.94 -25.30 14.91
CA LEU A 60 22.66 -25.98 14.80
C LEU A 60 21.56 -25.23 15.56
N ALA A 61 21.81 -24.81 16.81
CA ALA A 61 20.85 -24.05 17.59
C ALA A 61 20.48 -22.71 16.93
N PHE A 62 21.44 -22.02 16.31
CA PHE A 62 21.17 -20.82 15.52
C PHE A 62 20.27 -21.14 14.32
N ARG A 63 20.62 -22.17 13.54
CA ARG A 63 19.85 -22.60 12.35
C ARG A 63 18.43 -23.03 12.71
N VAL A 64 18.26 -23.85 13.74
CA VAL A 64 16.96 -24.32 14.23
C VAL A 64 16.10 -23.16 14.73
N GLY A 65 16.68 -22.27 15.54
CA GLY A 65 15.95 -21.11 16.07
C GLY A 65 15.53 -20.11 15.01
N PHE A 66 16.29 -20.01 13.91
CA PHE A 66 15.96 -19.17 12.75
C PHE A 66 14.84 -19.79 11.89
N VAL A 67 14.88 -21.11 11.70
CA VAL A 67 13.99 -21.81 10.76
C VAL A 67 12.62 -22.15 11.38
N GLY A 68 12.57 -22.56 12.66
CA GLY A 68 11.37 -23.15 13.25
C GLY A 68 10.24 -22.15 13.58
N GLU A 69 10.56 -20.90 13.90
CA GLU A 69 9.56 -19.88 14.22
C GLU A 69 9.05 -19.13 12.97
N ASP A 70 9.89 -18.98 11.94
CA ASP A 70 9.58 -18.20 10.75
C ASP A 70 8.77 -18.99 9.69
N LEU A 71 9.06 -20.28 9.48
CA LEU A 71 8.38 -21.09 8.44
C LEU A 71 6.87 -21.28 8.69
N GLU A 72 6.47 -21.63 9.92
CA GLU A 72 5.05 -21.88 10.21
C GLU A 72 4.20 -20.59 10.23
N ALA A 73 4.82 -19.47 10.59
CA ALA A 73 4.17 -18.16 10.54
C ALA A 73 4.01 -17.70 9.09
N GLU A 74 5.03 -17.89 8.26
CA GLU A 74 5.04 -17.48 6.86
C GLU A 74 4.05 -18.26 5.99
N ASP A 75 3.98 -19.59 6.12
CA ASP A 75 3.05 -20.41 5.32
C ASP A 75 1.57 -20.09 5.62
N ARG A 76 1.24 -19.83 6.89
CA ARG A 76 -0.11 -19.39 7.28
C ARG A 76 -0.44 -18.01 6.71
N LEU A 77 0.48 -17.07 6.78
CA LEU A 77 0.31 -15.72 6.23
C LEU A 77 0.16 -15.76 4.70
N LEU A 78 0.93 -16.60 4.01
CA LEU A 78 0.84 -16.80 2.57
C LEU A 78 -0.54 -17.28 2.13
N GLU A 79 -1.08 -18.29 2.81
CA GLU A 79 -2.40 -18.85 2.48
C GLU A 79 -3.52 -17.84 2.80
N GLU A 80 -3.42 -17.10 3.90
CA GLU A 80 -4.34 -16.02 4.22
C GLU A 80 -4.32 -14.90 3.17
N ILE A 81 -3.14 -14.47 2.74
CA ILE A 81 -2.98 -13.44 1.70
C ILE A 81 -3.55 -13.92 0.36
N ARG A 82 -3.33 -15.18 -0.03
CA ARG A 82 -3.96 -15.76 -1.24
C ARG A 82 -5.48 -15.76 -1.14
N SER A 83 -6.01 -16.22 -0.01
CA SER A 83 -7.45 -16.25 0.25
C SER A 83 -8.05 -14.84 0.17
N TRP A 84 -7.38 -13.85 0.75
CA TRP A 84 -7.80 -12.45 0.71
C TRP A 84 -7.71 -11.85 -0.70
N THR A 85 -6.65 -12.13 -1.44
CA THR A 85 -6.47 -11.65 -2.83
C THR A 85 -7.59 -12.19 -3.73
N LYS A 86 -7.89 -13.49 -3.63
CA LYS A 86 -8.99 -14.10 -4.37
C LYS A 86 -10.35 -13.46 -4.03
N LYS A 87 -10.63 -13.29 -2.73
CA LYS A 87 -11.88 -12.63 -2.27
C LYS A 87 -11.96 -11.17 -2.74
N LEU A 88 -10.82 -10.49 -2.83
CA LEU A 88 -10.75 -9.12 -3.32
C LEU A 88 -11.08 -9.05 -4.82
N ASP A 89 -10.50 -9.93 -5.63
CA ASP A 89 -10.79 -10.00 -7.07
C ASP A 89 -12.28 -10.32 -7.33
N GLU A 90 -12.83 -11.32 -6.64
CA GLU A 90 -14.27 -11.63 -6.69
C GLU A 90 -15.13 -10.43 -6.26
N SER A 91 -14.68 -9.67 -5.26
CA SER A 91 -15.38 -8.46 -4.82
C SER A 91 -15.32 -7.33 -5.84
N VAL A 92 -14.19 -7.15 -6.53
CA VAL A 92 -14.04 -6.14 -7.59
C VAL A 92 -14.95 -6.48 -8.77
N GLU A 93 -14.96 -7.73 -9.21
CA GLU A 93 -15.81 -8.18 -10.32
C GLU A 93 -17.30 -8.05 -10.02
N ARG A 94 -17.71 -8.41 -8.79
CA ARG A 94 -19.08 -8.22 -8.30
C ARG A 94 -19.46 -6.75 -8.25
N THR A 95 -18.62 -5.87 -7.70
CA THR A 95 -18.92 -4.43 -7.63
C THR A 95 -18.98 -3.82 -9.03
N ASN A 96 -18.09 -4.21 -9.95
CA ASN A 96 -18.12 -3.74 -11.33
C ASN A 96 -19.44 -4.12 -12.03
N SER A 97 -19.90 -5.36 -11.82
CA SER A 97 -21.20 -5.82 -12.33
C SER A 97 -22.36 -5.03 -11.73
N GLN A 98 -22.34 -4.76 -10.42
CA GLN A 98 -23.36 -3.95 -9.73
C GLN A 98 -23.40 -2.51 -10.26
N VAL A 99 -22.24 -1.89 -10.50
CA VAL A 99 -22.12 -0.55 -11.07
C VAL A 99 -22.71 -0.51 -12.48
N GLN A 100 -22.43 -1.51 -13.31
CA GLN A 100 -23.00 -1.59 -14.66
C GLN A 100 -24.52 -1.76 -14.62
N MET A 101 -25.03 -2.66 -13.78
CA MET A 101 -26.48 -2.85 -13.61
C MET A 101 -27.18 -1.57 -13.11
N ALA A 102 -26.53 -0.83 -12.20
CA ALA A 102 -27.04 0.45 -11.70
C ALA A 102 -27.11 1.51 -12.82
N MET A 103 -26.11 1.55 -13.71
CA MET A 103 -26.13 2.43 -14.88
C MET A 103 -27.21 2.08 -15.89
N ASP A 104 -27.40 0.80 -16.18
CA ASP A 104 -28.44 0.35 -17.11
C ASP A 104 -29.83 0.69 -16.53
N THR A 105 -30.02 0.47 -15.23
CA THR A 105 -31.26 0.82 -14.50
C THR A 105 -31.50 2.33 -14.52
N LEU A 106 -30.47 3.14 -14.28
CA LEU A 106 -30.56 4.60 -14.33
C LEU A 106 -31.00 5.07 -15.72
N THR A 107 -30.34 4.57 -16.77
CA THR A 107 -30.64 4.94 -18.16
C THR A 107 -32.08 4.59 -18.52
N GLY A 108 -32.56 3.41 -18.09
CA GLY A 108 -33.94 2.99 -18.26
C GLY A 108 -34.94 3.89 -17.52
N LEU A 109 -34.65 4.19 -16.24
CA LEU A 109 -35.50 5.08 -15.44
C LEU A 109 -35.60 6.48 -16.04
N VAL A 110 -34.48 7.07 -16.48
CA VAL A 110 -34.49 8.40 -17.10
C VAL A 110 -35.36 8.40 -18.36
N ALA A 111 -35.22 7.41 -19.23
CA ALA A 111 -36.03 7.29 -20.44
C ALA A 111 -37.53 7.12 -20.14
N GLU A 112 -37.89 6.24 -19.20
CA GLU A 112 -39.28 6.01 -18.79
C GLU A 112 -39.90 7.28 -18.17
N THR A 113 -39.13 8.00 -17.37
CA THR A 113 -39.62 9.22 -16.70
C THR A 113 -39.85 10.34 -17.72
N ASP A 114 -38.97 10.51 -18.70
CA ASP A 114 -39.11 11.52 -19.76
C ASP A 114 -40.30 11.22 -20.70
N GLU A 115 -40.51 9.94 -21.04
CA GLU A 115 -41.67 9.48 -21.81
C GLU A 115 -42.99 9.74 -21.04
N ARG A 116 -43.05 9.37 -19.76
CA ARG A 116 -44.23 9.61 -18.92
C ARG A 116 -44.52 11.09 -18.75
N LEU A 117 -43.49 11.91 -18.54
CA LEU A 117 -43.62 13.36 -18.42
C LEU A 117 -44.20 13.98 -19.69
N SER A 118 -43.71 13.55 -20.86
CA SER A 118 -44.24 13.97 -22.16
C SER A 118 -45.70 13.54 -22.36
N GLY A 119 -46.04 12.31 -21.99
CA GLY A 119 -47.41 11.79 -22.06
C GLY A 119 -48.40 12.57 -21.19
N VAL A 120 -48.06 12.78 -19.91
CA VAL A 120 -48.89 13.58 -18.99
C VAL A 120 -49.11 14.99 -19.51
N PHE A 121 -48.07 15.61 -20.07
CA PHE A 121 -48.18 16.95 -20.63
C PHE A 121 -49.12 16.99 -21.86
N GLN A 122 -49.02 15.99 -22.75
CA GLN A 122 -49.87 15.88 -23.92
C GLN A 122 -51.35 15.65 -23.54
N ASP A 123 -51.60 14.81 -22.54
CA ASP A 123 -52.95 14.58 -21.99
C ASP A 123 -53.52 15.86 -21.37
N LEU A 124 -52.71 16.59 -20.60
CA LEU A 124 -53.10 17.84 -19.97
C LEU A 124 -53.44 18.91 -21.02
N LYS A 125 -52.61 19.04 -22.07
CA LYS A 125 -52.87 19.95 -23.20
C LYS A 125 -54.16 19.62 -23.93
N THR A 126 -54.38 18.34 -24.21
CA THR A 126 -55.61 17.85 -24.86
C THR A 126 -56.84 18.10 -23.99
N GLY A 127 -56.73 17.85 -22.68
CA GLY A 127 -57.78 18.13 -21.70
C GLY A 127 -58.16 19.61 -21.66
N LEU A 128 -57.18 20.50 -21.54
CA LEU A 128 -57.41 21.96 -21.54
C LEU A 128 -58.05 22.44 -22.84
N ALA A 129 -57.58 21.96 -24.00
CA ALA A 129 -58.16 22.30 -25.29
C ALA A 129 -59.63 21.85 -25.39
N THR A 130 -59.93 20.65 -24.88
CA THR A 130 -61.30 20.11 -24.84
C THR A 130 -62.19 20.93 -23.92
N THR A 131 -61.71 21.27 -22.71
CA THR A 131 -62.45 22.13 -21.76
C THR A 131 -62.74 23.50 -22.35
N ARG A 132 -61.76 24.10 -23.04
CA ARG A 132 -61.94 25.39 -23.72
C ARG A 132 -63.01 25.30 -24.81
N SER A 133 -62.93 24.30 -25.68
CA SER A 133 -63.93 24.09 -26.75
C SER A 133 -65.34 23.87 -26.20
N LEU A 134 -65.47 23.15 -25.07
CA LEU A 134 -66.76 22.94 -24.42
C LEU A 134 -67.32 24.23 -23.82
N LEU A 135 -66.46 25.05 -23.20
CA LEU A 135 -66.84 26.36 -22.67
C LEU A 135 -67.30 27.31 -23.77
N ASP A 136 -66.55 27.39 -24.88
CA ASP A 136 -66.91 28.22 -26.04
C ASP A 136 -68.29 27.80 -26.58
N SER A 137 -68.51 26.51 -26.83
CA SER A 137 -69.81 25.99 -27.29
C SER A 137 -70.96 26.26 -26.32
N LYS A 138 -70.75 26.09 -25.01
CA LYS A 138 -71.81 26.35 -24.01
C LYS A 138 -72.11 27.84 -23.86
N THR A 139 -71.11 28.69 -24.09
CA THR A 139 -71.24 30.14 -24.11
C THR A 139 -72.08 30.54 -25.32
N ASP A 140 -71.79 30.02 -26.51
CA ASP A 140 -72.60 30.27 -27.71
C ASP A 140 -74.06 29.82 -27.53
N ASP A 141 -74.29 28.61 -27.02
CA ASP A 141 -75.64 28.09 -26.73
C ASP A 141 -76.43 29.03 -25.80
N LEU A 142 -75.79 29.54 -24.75
CA LEU A 142 -76.42 30.45 -23.80
C LEU A 142 -76.67 31.84 -24.38
N ALA A 143 -75.77 32.33 -25.25
CA ALA A 143 -75.96 33.60 -25.95
C ALA A 143 -77.24 33.55 -26.82
N ASP A 144 -77.44 32.45 -27.55
CA ASP A 144 -78.62 32.25 -28.38
C ASP A 144 -79.92 32.23 -27.56
N VAL A 145 -79.91 31.53 -26.41
CA VAL A 145 -81.05 31.50 -25.49
C VAL A 145 -81.35 32.89 -24.93
N LEU A 146 -80.33 33.62 -24.49
CA LEU A 146 -80.50 34.96 -23.93
C LEU A 146 -80.97 35.97 -24.97
N ASP A 147 -80.49 35.90 -26.23
CA ASP A 147 -80.99 36.74 -27.31
C ASP A 147 -82.48 36.46 -27.59
N SER A 148 -82.87 35.19 -27.65
CA SER A 148 -84.27 34.79 -27.78
C SER A 148 -85.15 35.35 -26.66
N VAL A 149 -84.72 35.27 -25.40
CA VAL A 149 -85.42 35.88 -24.25
C VAL A 149 -85.52 37.41 -24.42
N GLY A 150 -84.44 38.05 -24.88
CA GLY A 150 -84.42 39.49 -25.16
C GLY A 150 -85.39 39.89 -26.29
N GLN A 151 -85.48 39.08 -27.36
CA GLN A 151 -86.43 39.27 -28.45
C GLN A 151 -87.88 39.07 -28.01
N ILE A 152 -88.15 38.05 -27.18
CA ILE A 152 -89.46 37.83 -26.55
C ILE A 152 -89.84 39.04 -25.71
N GLY A 153 -88.94 39.53 -24.84
CA GLY A 153 -89.14 40.74 -24.05
C GLY A 153 -89.48 41.96 -24.91
N LYS A 154 -88.73 42.21 -25.99
CA LYS A 154 -89.02 43.30 -26.96
C LYS A 154 -90.40 43.15 -27.61
N THR A 155 -90.78 41.93 -27.98
CA THR A 155 -92.07 41.62 -28.62
C THR A 155 -93.23 41.84 -27.64
N ILE A 156 -93.11 41.31 -26.42
CA ILE A 156 -94.11 41.52 -25.35
C ILE A 156 -94.26 43.01 -25.06
N ARG A 157 -93.16 43.77 -25.01
CA ARG A 157 -93.19 45.22 -24.84
C ARG A 157 -93.97 45.92 -25.95
N MET A 158 -93.75 45.53 -27.21
CA MET A 158 -94.51 46.07 -28.35
C MET A 158 -96.00 45.73 -28.27
N LEU A 159 -96.35 44.48 -27.94
CA LEU A 159 -97.74 44.05 -27.76
C LEU A 159 -98.44 44.81 -26.62
N SER A 160 -97.73 44.99 -25.50
CA SER A 160 -98.22 45.77 -24.36
C SER A 160 -98.47 47.24 -24.74
N ILE A 161 -97.58 47.87 -25.51
CA ILE A 161 -97.80 49.24 -26.00
C ILE A 161 -99.06 49.31 -26.89
N ASN A 162 -99.26 48.33 -27.78
CA ASN A 162 -100.47 48.26 -28.60
C ASN A 162 -101.73 48.05 -27.74
N ALA A 163 -101.64 47.23 -26.69
CA ALA A 163 -102.73 47.02 -25.74
C ALA A 163 -103.02 48.27 -24.90
N GLN A 164 -102.00 49.04 -24.49
CA GLN A 164 -102.15 50.35 -23.82
C GLN A 164 -102.89 51.34 -24.72
N ILE A 165 -102.53 51.43 -26.01
CA ILE A 165 -103.19 52.30 -26.98
C ILE A 165 -104.66 51.89 -27.17
N ALA A 166 -104.94 50.59 -27.32
CA ALA A 166 -106.31 50.06 -27.46
C ALA A 166 -107.16 50.31 -26.20
N SER A 167 -106.56 50.14 -25.02
CA SER A 167 -107.18 50.46 -23.73
C SER A 167 -107.50 51.95 -23.59
N ALA A 168 -106.59 52.85 -23.99
CA ALA A 168 -106.83 54.29 -24.04
C ALA A 168 -107.96 54.66 -25.01
N LYS A 169 -108.05 53.96 -26.15
CA LYS A 169 -109.09 54.15 -27.17
C LYS A 169 -110.49 53.70 -26.71
N ALA A 170 -110.58 52.78 -25.76
CA ALA A 170 -111.84 52.29 -25.18
C ALA A 170 -112.42 53.21 -24.07
N GLY A 171 -111.74 54.32 -23.71
CA GLY A 171 -112.25 55.31 -22.76
C GLY A 171 -112.42 54.76 -21.34
N GLU A 172 -113.54 55.09 -20.66
CA GLU A 172 -113.84 54.65 -19.28
C GLU A 172 -113.81 53.11 -19.12
N HIS A 173 -114.24 52.35 -20.13
CA HIS A 173 -114.26 50.89 -20.11
C HIS A 173 -112.87 50.24 -20.23
N GLY A 174 -111.85 50.99 -20.65
CA GLY A 174 -110.48 50.49 -20.84
C GLY A 174 -109.59 50.58 -19.60
N LYS A 175 -109.97 51.33 -18.55
CA LYS A 175 -109.09 51.68 -17.42
C LYS A 175 -108.44 50.46 -16.74
N THR A 176 -109.18 49.39 -16.47
CA THR A 176 -108.65 48.17 -15.84
C THR A 176 -107.65 47.43 -16.74
N PHE A 177 -107.91 47.39 -18.06
CA PHE A 177 -106.98 46.80 -19.03
C PHE A 177 -105.70 47.64 -19.20
N SER A 178 -105.75 48.95 -18.98
CA SER A 178 -104.57 49.83 -19.04
C SER A 178 -103.53 49.47 -17.98
N VAL A 179 -104.00 49.14 -16.77
CA VAL A 179 -103.14 48.76 -15.64
C VAL A 179 -102.43 47.45 -15.95
N VAL A 180 -103.15 46.44 -16.44
CA VAL A 180 -102.57 45.15 -16.85
C VAL A 180 -101.56 45.33 -17.98
N ALA A 181 -101.86 46.18 -18.97
CA ALA A 181 -100.93 46.45 -20.06
C ALA A 181 -99.65 47.16 -19.57
N GLN A 182 -99.75 48.09 -18.62
CA GLN A 182 -98.59 48.72 -17.97
C GLN A 182 -97.73 47.71 -17.19
N GLU A 183 -98.36 46.78 -16.47
CA GLU A 183 -97.66 45.73 -15.73
C GLU A 183 -96.88 44.79 -16.68
N ILE A 184 -97.52 44.35 -17.77
CA ILE A 184 -96.86 43.55 -18.83
C ILE A 184 -95.68 44.30 -19.45
N LYS A 185 -95.79 45.63 -19.62
CA LYS A 185 -94.67 46.46 -20.11
C LYS A 185 -93.48 46.46 -19.15
N GLY A 186 -93.78 46.55 -17.85
CA GLY A 186 -92.79 46.49 -16.77
C GLY A 186 -92.04 45.16 -16.81
N LEU A 187 -92.77 44.04 -16.78
CA LEU A 187 -92.21 42.69 -16.85
C LEU A 187 -91.38 42.45 -18.12
N ALA A 188 -91.83 42.98 -19.27
CA ALA A 188 -91.11 42.86 -20.53
C ALA A 188 -89.78 43.64 -20.56
N ASN A 189 -89.77 44.84 -19.95
CA ASN A 189 -88.55 45.61 -19.78
C ASN A 189 -87.58 44.92 -18.81
N GLU A 190 -88.10 44.40 -17.69
CA GLU A 190 -87.32 43.65 -16.72
C GLU A 190 -86.71 42.39 -17.34
N ALA A 191 -87.48 41.62 -18.13
CA ALA A 191 -86.95 40.45 -18.85
C ALA A 191 -85.84 40.83 -19.85
N THR A 192 -85.99 41.95 -20.57
CA THR A 192 -84.96 42.45 -21.49
C THR A 192 -83.70 42.90 -20.75
N GLN A 193 -83.88 43.56 -19.59
CA GLN A 193 -82.78 44.02 -18.75
C GLN A 193 -82.04 42.83 -18.12
N SER A 194 -82.77 41.87 -17.55
CA SER A 194 -82.21 40.66 -16.95
C SER A 194 -81.44 39.81 -17.96
N SER A 195 -81.92 39.71 -19.21
CA SER A 195 -81.16 39.05 -20.30
C SER A 195 -79.85 39.78 -20.59
N ASN A 196 -79.86 41.12 -20.68
CA ASN A 196 -78.64 41.90 -20.90
C ASN A 196 -77.64 41.81 -19.73
N GLU A 197 -78.12 41.73 -18.49
CA GLU A 197 -77.27 41.49 -17.31
C GLU A 197 -76.69 40.08 -17.32
N ALA A 198 -77.48 39.07 -17.66
CA ALA A 198 -77.01 37.70 -17.82
C ALA A 198 -75.91 37.60 -18.90
N PHE A 199 -76.05 38.31 -20.02
CA PHE A 199 -75.02 38.40 -21.07
C PHE A 199 -73.68 38.93 -20.54
N LYS A 200 -73.70 39.92 -19.64
CA LYS A 200 -72.46 40.47 -19.05
C LYS A 200 -71.81 39.50 -18.06
N ILE A 201 -72.60 38.75 -17.30
CA ILE A 201 -72.11 37.75 -16.34
C ILE A 201 -71.51 36.55 -17.06
N MET A 202 -72.00 36.25 -18.27
CA MET A 202 -71.55 35.14 -19.11
C MET A 202 -70.21 35.39 -19.81
N ASP A 203 -69.56 36.53 -19.60
CA ASP A 203 -68.22 36.78 -20.12
C ASP A 203 -67.20 35.89 -19.40
N LEU A 204 -66.74 34.85 -20.10
CA LEU A 204 -65.77 33.87 -19.60
C LEU A 204 -64.32 34.19 -19.99
N THR A 205 -64.03 35.41 -20.46
CA THR A 205 -62.68 35.82 -20.89
C THR A 205 -61.61 35.56 -19.82
N ASP A 206 -61.94 35.81 -18.54
CA ASP A 206 -61.01 35.57 -17.44
C ASP A 206 -60.76 34.07 -17.19
N VAL A 207 -61.77 33.22 -17.39
CA VAL A 207 -61.60 31.75 -17.29
C VAL A 207 -60.66 31.24 -18.38
N VAL A 208 -60.82 31.73 -19.61
CA VAL A 208 -59.94 31.37 -20.74
C VAL A 208 -58.49 31.82 -20.48
N LYS A 209 -58.29 33.00 -19.89
CA LYS A 209 -56.95 33.46 -19.47
C LYS A 209 -56.33 32.55 -18.41
N VAL A 210 -57.11 32.12 -17.40
CA VAL A 210 -56.62 31.21 -16.36
C VAL A 210 -56.20 29.86 -16.97
N LEU A 211 -56.97 29.32 -17.91
CA LEU A 211 -56.61 28.08 -18.62
C LEU A 211 -55.30 28.22 -19.41
N GLY A 212 -55.09 29.33 -20.12
CA GLY A 212 -53.83 29.59 -20.83
C GLY A 212 -52.63 29.78 -19.88
N GLY A 213 -52.85 30.43 -18.72
CA GLY A 213 -51.84 30.55 -17.68
C GLY A 213 -51.44 29.19 -17.09
N PHE A 214 -52.41 28.29 -16.91
CA PHE A 214 -52.16 26.93 -16.43
C PHE A 214 -51.37 26.09 -17.45
N GLU A 215 -51.67 26.21 -18.76
CA GLU A 215 -50.89 25.57 -19.83
C GLU A 215 -49.42 26.01 -19.80
N THR A 216 -49.18 27.32 -19.65
CA THR A 216 -47.82 27.89 -19.59
C THR A 216 -47.07 27.39 -18.35
N LEU A 217 -47.72 27.37 -17.18
CA LEU A 217 -47.12 26.87 -15.95
C LEU A 217 -46.77 25.37 -16.03
N ALA A 218 -47.62 24.58 -16.69
CA ALA A 218 -47.36 23.16 -16.92
C ALA A 218 -46.13 22.97 -17.83
N GLU A 219 -45.98 23.76 -18.89
CA GLU A 219 -44.80 23.74 -19.77
C GLU A 219 -43.50 24.08 -19.03
N GLU A 220 -43.52 25.11 -18.19
CA GLU A 220 -42.35 25.51 -17.40
C GLU A 220 -41.97 24.43 -16.38
N THR A 221 -42.96 23.84 -15.71
CA THR A 221 -42.76 22.77 -14.73
C THR A 221 -42.15 21.53 -15.39
N LEU A 222 -42.63 21.17 -16.60
CA LEU A 222 -42.08 20.07 -17.39
C LEU A 222 -40.60 20.31 -17.72
N LYS A 223 -40.26 21.48 -18.28
CA LYS A 223 -38.88 21.84 -18.61
C LYS A 223 -37.96 21.78 -17.39
N ARG A 224 -38.40 22.30 -16.25
CA ARG A 224 -37.62 22.28 -15.00
C ARG A 224 -37.38 20.86 -14.50
N THR A 225 -38.40 20.00 -14.60
CA THR A 225 -38.31 18.60 -14.15
C THR A 225 -37.38 17.79 -15.05
N SER A 226 -37.49 17.95 -16.38
CA SER A 226 -36.60 17.30 -17.35
C SER A 226 -35.14 17.74 -17.17
N HIS A 227 -34.89 19.04 -16.96
CA HIS A 227 -33.54 19.54 -16.66
C HIS A 227 -32.97 18.95 -15.36
N SER A 228 -33.78 18.88 -14.29
CA SER A 228 -33.36 18.26 -13.02
C SER A 228 -33.05 16.77 -13.17
N LEU A 229 -33.76 16.07 -14.06
CA LEU A 229 -33.52 14.67 -14.36
C LEU A 229 -32.15 14.48 -15.07
N GLN A 230 -31.85 15.34 -16.05
CA GLN A 230 -30.56 15.34 -16.76
C GLN A 230 -29.38 15.66 -15.82
N GLU A 231 -29.53 16.62 -14.91
CA GLU A 231 -28.49 16.89 -13.89
C GLU A 231 -28.25 15.70 -12.96
N THR A 232 -29.32 15.01 -12.56
CA THR A 232 -29.23 13.82 -11.71
C THR A 232 -28.50 12.69 -12.44
N GLU A 233 -28.82 12.49 -13.72
CA GLU A 233 -28.13 11.53 -14.58
C GLU A 233 -26.63 11.84 -14.69
N ALA A 234 -26.27 13.11 -14.93
CA ALA A 234 -24.87 13.54 -15.04
C ALA A 234 -24.08 13.29 -13.76
N ARG A 235 -24.63 13.65 -12.59
CA ARG A 235 -23.99 13.38 -11.29
C ARG A 235 -23.80 11.89 -11.03
N MET A 236 -24.77 11.07 -11.43
CA MET A 236 -24.69 9.63 -11.24
C MET A 236 -23.66 8.98 -12.17
N ARG A 237 -23.55 9.45 -13.42
CA ARG A 237 -22.47 9.06 -14.34
C ARG A 237 -21.08 9.40 -13.77
N GLU A 238 -20.91 10.59 -13.20
CA GLU A 238 -19.64 11.01 -12.60
C GLU A 238 -19.27 10.14 -11.39
N MET A 239 -20.24 9.85 -10.50
CA MET A 239 -20.05 8.94 -9.37
C MET A 239 -19.68 7.52 -9.81
N VAL A 240 -20.26 7.02 -10.91
CA VAL A 240 -19.90 5.72 -11.47
C VAL A 240 -18.49 5.72 -12.04
N ALA A 241 -18.10 6.77 -12.77
CA ALA A 241 -16.72 6.92 -13.26
C ALA A 241 -15.72 6.94 -12.10
N SER A 242 -16.03 7.66 -11.02
CA SER A 242 -15.21 7.68 -9.79
C SER A 242 -15.07 6.29 -9.18
N THR A 243 -16.19 5.57 -9.03
CA THR A 243 -16.19 4.20 -8.48
C THR A 243 -15.37 3.24 -9.35
N GLN A 244 -15.48 3.34 -10.69
CA GLN A 244 -14.69 2.53 -11.62
C GLN A 244 -13.19 2.81 -11.50
N GLN A 245 -12.81 4.08 -11.29
CA GLN A 245 -11.41 4.44 -11.10
C GLN A 245 -10.86 3.90 -9.77
N GLU A 246 -11.63 3.94 -8.69
CA GLU A 246 -11.25 3.32 -7.41
C GLU A 246 -11.06 1.79 -7.55
N LEU A 247 -11.98 1.12 -8.27
CA LEU A 247 -11.87 -0.32 -8.54
C LEU A 247 -10.63 -0.66 -9.37
N ALA A 248 -10.24 0.19 -10.32
CA ALA A 248 -9.01 0.01 -11.11
C ALA A 248 -7.75 0.08 -10.24
N VAL A 249 -7.71 0.99 -9.26
CA VAL A 249 -6.61 1.09 -8.29
C VAL A 249 -6.57 -0.15 -7.39
N ILE A 250 -7.72 -0.63 -6.92
CA ILE A 250 -7.81 -1.86 -6.11
C ILE A 250 -7.29 -3.07 -6.91
N SER A 251 -7.67 -3.19 -8.19
CA SER A 251 -7.18 -4.25 -9.08
C SER A 251 -5.67 -4.14 -9.35
N ALA A 252 -5.13 -2.94 -9.49
CA ALA A 252 -3.68 -2.73 -9.59
C ALA A 252 -2.94 -3.20 -8.33
N ASN A 253 -3.47 -2.86 -7.14
CA ASN A 253 -2.91 -3.33 -5.86
C ASN A 253 -2.97 -4.86 -5.74
N SER A 254 -4.07 -5.49 -6.18
CA SER A 254 -4.21 -6.96 -6.20
C SER A 254 -3.10 -7.62 -7.03
N ARG A 255 -2.78 -7.06 -8.20
CA ARG A 255 -1.66 -7.52 -9.04
C ARG A 255 -0.31 -7.37 -8.34
N THR A 256 -0.05 -6.23 -7.70
CA THR A 256 1.18 -6.02 -6.91
C THR A 256 1.28 -7.04 -5.78
N VAL A 257 0.20 -7.35 -5.07
CA VAL A 257 0.19 -8.41 -4.04
C VAL A 257 0.57 -9.77 -4.65
N GLY A 258 0.05 -10.10 -5.84
CA GLY A 258 0.44 -11.30 -6.58
C GLY A 258 1.95 -11.37 -6.92
N GLU A 259 2.55 -10.25 -7.32
CA GLU A 259 4.00 -10.15 -7.54
C GLU A 259 4.78 -10.34 -6.24
N THR A 260 4.36 -9.71 -5.13
CA THR A 260 4.99 -9.90 -3.82
C THR A 260 4.91 -11.35 -3.36
N MET A 261 3.80 -12.05 -3.65
CA MET A 261 3.65 -13.47 -3.33
C MET A 261 4.69 -14.36 -4.03
N SER A 262 5.16 -13.99 -5.22
CA SER A 262 6.24 -14.74 -5.88
C SER A 262 7.58 -14.59 -5.14
N VAL A 263 7.85 -13.40 -4.60
CA VAL A 263 9.05 -13.13 -3.78
C VAL A 263 8.97 -13.87 -2.45
N VAL A 264 7.81 -13.85 -1.79
CA VAL A 264 7.61 -14.60 -0.53
C VAL A 264 7.72 -16.10 -0.77
N LYS A 265 7.20 -16.63 -1.88
CA LYS A 265 7.41 -18.04 -2.24
C LYS A 265 8.91 -18.39 -2.36
N LEU A 266 9.69 -17.52 -3.01
CA LEU A 266 11.14 -17.71 -3.15
C LEU A 266 11.90 -17.55 -1.81
N ILE A 267 11.33 -16.83 -0.84
CA ILE A 267 11.84 -16.79 0.54
C ILE A 267 11.53 -18.12 1.24
N SER A 268 10.28 -18.58 1.19
CA SER A 268 9.85 -19.87 1.75
C SER A 268 10.67 -21.06 1.21
N GLU A 269 10.91 -21.11 -0.12
CA GLU A 269 11.77 -22.14 -0.73
C GLU A 269 13.20 -22.12 -0.16
N ARG A 270 13.80 -20.94 0.00
CA ARG A 270 15.13 -20.79 0.60
C ARG A 270 15.15 -21.13 2.10
N LEU A 271 14.06 -20.87 2.82
CA LEU A 271 13.94 -21.24 4.24
C LEU A 271 13.78 -22.75 4.42
N LEU A 272 13.02 -23.42 3.56
CA LEU A 272 12.92 -24.88 3.54
C LEU A 272 14.26 -25.54 3.21
N GLU A 273 15.03 -24.97 2.30
CA GLU A 273 16.38 -25.46 2.03
C GLU A 273 17.29 -25.32 3.27
N LYS A 274 17.27 -24.15 3.93
CA LYS A 274 17.98 -23.94 5.21
C LYS A 274 17.51 -24.92 6.30
N HIS A 275 16.21 -25.23 6.34
CA HIS A 275 15.63 -26.22 7.25
C HIS A 275 16.23 -27.60 7.03
N HIS A 276 16.23 -28.08 5.78
CA HIS A 276 16.81 -29.38 5.46
C HIS A 276 18.29 -29.45 5.80
N ILE A 277 19.04 -28.35 5.65
CA ILE A 277 20.44 -28.35 6.07
C ILE A 277 20.55 -28.46 7.61
N ALA A 278 19.68 -27.78 8.36
CA ALA A 278 19.63 -27.93 9.82
C ALA A 278 19.26 -29.36 10.25
N GLU A 279 18.30 -30.00 9.58
CA GLU A 279 17.92 -31.40 9.80
C GLU A 279 19.09 -32.36 9.52
N ARG A 280 19.78 -32.19 8.39
CA ARG A 280 20.95 -33.01 8.04
C ARG A 280 22.05 -32.85 9.09
N LEU A 281 22.29 -31.62 9.56
CA LEU A 281 23.26 -31.35 10.62
C LEU A 281 22.84 -32.04 11.92
N ALA A 282 21.59 -31.89 12.36
CA ALA A 282 21.07 -32.56 13.55
C ALA A 282 21.21 -34.09 13.46
N ALA A 283 20.80 -34.68 12.34
CA ALA A 283 20.90 -36.12 12.10
C ALA A 283 22.36 -36.60 12.05
N GLY A 284 23.26 -35.83 11.44
CA GLY A 284 24.69 -36.10 11.43
C GLY A 284 25.27 -36.10 12.84
N MET A 285 24.90 -35.13 13.67
CA MET A 285 25.31 -35.07 15.07
C MET A 285 24.75 -36.24 15.90
N ASP A 286 23.49 -36.63 15.69
CA ASP A 286 22.86 -37.77 16.36
C ASP A 286 23.51 -39.12 16.01
N GLY A 287 23.91 -39.29 14.74
CA GLY A 287 24.56 -40.51 14.28
C GLY A 287 25.94 -40.74 14.91
N ILE A 288 26.69 -39.66 15.14
CA ILE A 288 28.09 -39.71 15.61
C ILE A 288 28.23 -40.41 16.96
N TRP A 289 27.26 -40.24 17.87
CA TRP A 289 27.31 -40.78 19.24
C TRP A 289 27.47 -42.30 19.32
N PHE A 290 27.11 -43.03 18.27
CA PHE A 290 27.04 -44.49 18.25
C PHE A 290 28.07 -45.14 17.32
N THR A 291 29.04 -44.35 16.83
CA THR A 291 30.05 -44.80 15.87
C THR A 291 31.29 -45.37 16.56
N GLU A 292 32.09 -46.17 15.85
CA GLU A 292 33.32 -46.75 16.40
C GLU A 292 34.44 -45.69 16.58
N ALA A 293 34.37 -44.55 15.89
CA ALA A 293 35.36 -43.48 15.92
C ALA A 293 34.71 -42.08 15.94
N PRO A 294 34.01 -41.72 17.03
CA PRO A 294 33.22 -40.48 17.10
C PRO A 294 34.07 -39.21 16.92
N ASP A 295 35.32 -39.23 17.35
CA ASP A 295 36.29 -38.14 17.16
C ASP A 295 36.57 -37.84 15.68
N GLN A 296 36.72 -38.88 14.85
CA GLN A 296 37.00 -38.73 13.42
C GLN A 296 35.76 -38.29 12.64
N GLU A 297 34.60 -38.86 12.96
CA GLU A 297 33.34 -38.50 12.31
C GLU A 297 32.88 -37.09 12.66
N LEU A 298 33.08 -36.66 13.92
CA LEU A 298 32.80 -35.28 14.30
C LEU A 298 33.73 -34.29 13.61
N ALA A 299 35.02 -34.62 13.48
CA ALA A 299 35.96 -33.79 12.73
C ALA A 299 35.56 -33.70 11.25
N ALA A 300 35.12 -34.81 10.63
CA ALA A 300 34.64 -34.84 9.25
C ALA A 300 33.35 -34.01 9.06
N LEU A 301 32.39 -34.10 9.99
CA LEU A 301 31.17 -33.30 9.97
C LEU A 301 31.47 -31.81 10.13
N ALA A 302 32.35 -31.46 11.07
CA ALA A 302 32.78 -30.07 11.26
C ALA A 302 33.47 -29.49 10.02
N ILE A 303 34.31 -30.28 9.34
CA ILE A 303 34.92 -29.87 8.06
C ILE A 303 33.84 -29.66 6.99
N THR A 304 32.88 -30.60 6.87
CA THR A 304 31.79 -30.52 5.89
C THR A 304 30.94 -29.28 6.09
N GLU A 305 30.63 -28.93 7.35
CA GLU A 305 29.86 -27.74 7.71
C GLU A 305 30.70 -26.46 7.81
N SER A 306 31.99 -26.52 7.44
CA SER A 306 32.93 -25.40 7.55
C SER A 306 33.03 -24.80 8.97
N VAL A 307 32.80 -25.63 9.99
CA VAL A 307 32.93 -25.27 11.40
C VAL A 307 34.37 -25.50 11.87
N PRO A 308 35.02 -24.51 12.48
CA PRO A 308 36.38 -24.68 12.98
C PRO A 308 36.49 -25.74 14.09
N VAL A 309 37.31 -26.75 13.84
CA VAL A 309 37.62 -27.83 14.81
C VAL A 309 38.66 -27.44 15.84
N ASP A 310 39.61 -26.57 15.48
CA ASP A 310 40.70 -26.14 16.36
C ASP A 310 40.12 -25.41 17.61
N PRO A 311 40.29 -25.94 18.84
CA PRO A 311 39.79 -25.30 20.04
C PRO A 311 40.38 -23.90 20.26
N CYS A 312 41.55 -23.62 19.67
CA CYS A 312 42.21 -22.32 19.70
C CYS A 312 41.78 -21.37 18.58
N PHE A 313 40.76 -21.74 17.78
CA PHE A 313 40.30 -20.92 16.67
C PHE A 313 39.85 -19.52 17.13
N ASP A 314 40.64 -18.52 16.73
CA ASP A 314 40.32 -17.10 16.80
C ASP A 314 40.07 -16.55 15.39
N ARG A 315 38.99 -15.80 15.22
CA ARG A 315 38.54 -15.32 13.92
C ARG A 315 39.52 -14.31 13.32
N LEU A 316 40.11 -13.44 14.14
CA LEU A 316 41.10 -12.45 13.69
C LEU A 316 42.38 -13.13 13.22
N ASP A 317 42.87 -14.12 13.97
CA ASP A 317 44.05 -14.88 13.56
C ASP A 317 43.79 -15.70 12.29
N SER A 318 42.59 -16.25 12.13
CA SER A 318 42.15 -16.93 10.91
C SER A 318 42.15 -15.97 9.70
N ILE A 319 41.58 -14.76 9.83
CA ILE A 319 41.61 -13.70 8.81
C ILE A 319 43.06 -13.40 8.39
N ARG A 320 43.94 -13.15 9.36
CA ARG A 320 45.35 -12.83 9.09
C ARG A 320 46.08 -13.98 8.41
N ARG A 321 45.87 -15.22 8.85
CA ARG A 321 46.50 -16.42 8.28
C ARG A 321 46.09 -16.66 6.83
N ARG A 322 44.80 -16.48 6.50
CA ARG A 322 44.32 -16.66 5.11
C ARG A 322 44.58 -15.44 4.21
N GLY A 323 45.00 -14.31 4.77
CA GLY A 323 45.32 -13.09 4.03
C GLY A 323 44.11 -12.39 3.41
N ARG A 324 42.88 -12.66 3.86
CA ARG A 324 41.65 -12.01 3.39
C ARG A 324 40.58 -11.95 4.48
N ILE A 325 39.72 -10.94 4.44
CA ILE A 325 38.50 -10.81 5.26
C ILE A 325 37.25 -10.92 4.37
N ARG A 326 36.22 -11.61 4.85
CA ARG A 326 34.92 -11.78 4.19
C ARG A 326 33.89 -10.91 4.89
N ILE A 327 33.26 -10.02 4.14
CA ILE A 327 32.34 -9.00 4.66
C ILE A 327 30.99 -9.21 3.99
N ALA A 328 29.96 -9.50 4.80
CA ALA A 328 28.58 -9.55 4.32
C ALA A 328 28.09 -8.14 3.97
N ILE A 329 27.54 -7.97 2.76
CA ILE A 329 27.13 -6.67 2.25
C ILE A 329 25.94 -6.73 1.26
N GLU A 330 25.04 -5.76 1.32
CA GLU A 330 23.95 -5.54 0.36
C GLU A 330 24.48 -4.83 -0.90
N PRO A 331 24.40 -5.42 -2.10
CA PRO A 331 24.95 -4.82 -3.31
C PRO A 331 24.07 -3.74 -3.97
N ASP A 332 22.87 -3.42 -3.47
CA ASP A 332 21.96 -2.46 -4.09
C ASP A 332 21.66 -1.18 -3.29
N PHE A 333 22.31 -0.96 -2.15
CA PHE A 333 22.21 0.32 -1.44
C PHE A 333 23.00 1.43 -2.15
N LYS A 334 22.34 2.15 -3.05
CA LYS A 334 22.94 3.26 -3.80
C LYS A 334 23.50 4.31 -2.83
N GLY A 335 24.81 4.57 -2.86
CA GLY A 335 25.51 5.46 -1.93
C GLY A 335 26.24 4.77 -0.77
N LEU A 336 25.82 3.57 -0.35
CA LEU A 336 26.46 2.82 0.75
C LEU A 336 27.25 1.62 0.23
N SER A 337 26.64 0.82 -0.63
CA SER A 337 27.23 -0.38 -1.20
C SER A 337 26.50 -0.75 -2.49
N PHE A 338 27.07 -0.36 -3.63
CA PHE A 338 26.43 -0.58 -4.92
C PHE A 338 27.37 -0.71 -6.09
N ARG A 339 26.86 -1.30 -7.16
CA ARG A 339 27.51 -1.35 -8.48
C ARG A 339 26.80 -0.51 -9.52
N ARG A 340 27.55 -0.19 -10.56
CA ARG A 340 27.04 0.32 -11.83
C ARG A 340 27.62 -0.51 -12.96
N ASP A 341 26.78 -1.03 -13.85
CA ASP A 341 27.19 -1.68 -15.11
C ASP A 341 28.25 -2.80 -14.95
N GLY A 342 28.18 -3.57 -13.85
CA GLY A 342 29.12 -4.66 -13.56
C GLY A 342 30.49 -4.21 -12.99
N SER A 343 30.65 -2.93 -12.62
CA SER A 343 31.86 -2.41 -11.97
C SER A 343 32.12 -3.04 -10.60
N GLU A 344 33.29 -2.75 -10.00
CA GLU A 344 33.51 -3.04 -8.58
C GLU A 344 32.48 -2.33 -7.69
N LEU A 345 32.20 -2.92 -6.51
CA LEU A 345 31.42 -2.29 -5.46
C LEU A 345 32.05 -0.95 -5.05
N ARG A 346 31.19 0.04 -4.79
CA ARG A 346 31.53 1.37 -4.28
C ARG A 346 30.45 1.86 -3.32
N GLY A 347 30.79 2.83 -2.48
CA GLY A 347 29.89 3.41 -1.51
C GLY A 347 30.56 3.60 -0.16
N LEU A 348 29.85 4.24 0.78
CA LEU A 348 30.36 4.51 2.12
C LEU A 348 30.82 3.24 2.86
N ASP A 349 29.98 2.20 2.90
CA ASP A 349 30.28 0.95 3.61
C ASP A 349 31.46 0.23 2.98
N VAL A 350 31.54 0.29 1.65
CA VAL A 350 32.65 -0.27 0.87
C VAL A 350 33.97 0.45 1.18
N ASP A 351 33.95 1.78 1.32
CA ASP A 351 35.14 2.58 1.66
C ASP A 351 35.65 2.22 3.08
N TYR A 352 34.74 2.12 4.05
CA TYR A 352 35.06 1.67 5.41
C TYR A 352 35.61 0.24 5.43
N ALA A 353 34.93 -0.69 4.75
CA ALA A 353 35.33 -2.09 4.66
C ALA A 353 36.72 -2.26 4.03
N ARG A 354 37.01 -1.56 2.93
CA ARG A 354 38.33 -1.58 2.27
C ARG A 354 39.40 -0.93 3.14
N ALA A 355 39.08 0.16 3.84
CA ALA A 355 40.00 0.80 4.78
C ALA A 355 40.34 -0.12 5.96
N PHE A 356 39.36 -0.88 6.47
CA PHE A 356 39.58 -1.87 7.52
C PHE A 356 40.40 -3.07 7.04
N ALA A 357 40.11 -3.60 5.85
CA ALA A 357 40.92 -4.67 5.26
C ALA A 357 42.39 -4.24 5.10
N LYS A 358 42.62 -2.99 4.67
CA LYS A 358 43.96 -2.38 4.59
C LYS A 358 44.60 -2.23 5.98
N TRP A 359 43.86 -1.81 6.99
CA TRP A 359 44.32 -1.74 8.39
C TRP A 359 44.82 -3.10 8.89
N LEU A 360 44.11 -4.17 8.55
CA LEU A 360 44.49 -5.54 8.88
C LEU A 360 45.64 -6.10 8.02
N GLY A 361 45.97 -5.45 6.90
CA GLY A 361 46.94 -5.95 5.92
C GLY A 361 46.45 -7.16 5.11
N VAL A 362 45.15 -7.27 4.88
CA VAL A 362 44.51 -8.41 4.18
C VAL A 362 43.67 -7.95 2.99
N ALA A 363 43.36 -8.87 2.07
CA ALA A 363 42.43 -8.60 0.97
C ALA A 363 40.98 -8.49 1.47
N CYS A 364 40.16 -7.70 0.79
CA CYS A 364 38.73 -7.55 1.08
C CYS A 364 37.90 -8.41 0.11
N GLU A 365 37.09 -9.33 0.64
CA GLU A 365 36.16 -10.18 -0.10
C GLU A 365 34.73 -9.83 0.35
N PHE A 366 33.85 -9.47 -0.58
CA PHE A 366 32.45 -9.16 -0.29
C PHE A 366 31.58 -10.39 -0.53
N LEU A 367 30.76 -10.75 0.46
CA LEU A 367 29.72 -11.77 0.35
C LEU A 367 28.38 -11.06 0.20
N GLU A 368 27.82 -11.11 -1.01
CA GLU A 368 26.71 -10.24 -1.39
C GLU A 368 25.36 -10.91 -1.24
N HIS A 369 24.51 -10.34 -0.39
CA HIS A 369 23.18 -10.86 -0.12
C HIS A 369 22.21 -9.72 0.18
N PRO A 370 20.89 -9.97 0.02
CA PRO A 370 19.86 -9.06 0.52
C PRO A 370 20.13 -8.64 1.97
N TRP A 371 19.93 -7.36 2.26
CA TRP A 371 20.27 -6.74 3.54
C TRP A 371 19.72 -7.48 4.76
N ASP A 372 18.46 -7.92 4.69
CA ASP A 372 17.77 -8.69 5.72
C ASP A 372 18.41 -10.05 6.02
N GLN A 373 19.28 -10.54 5.12
CA GLN A 373 19.98 -11.82 5.24
C GLN A 373 21.45 -11.67 5.63
N CYS A 374 22.01 -10.46 5.62
CA CYS A 374 23.44 -10.26 5.87
C CYS A 374 23.90 -10.79 7.24
N THR A 375 23.08 -10.63 8.30
CA THR A 375 23.40 -11.16 9.64
C THR A 375 23.42 -12.68 9.71
N ASN A 376 22.66 -13.36 8.84
CA ASN A 376 22.63 -14.82 8.80
C ASN A 376 23.94 -15.41 8.29
N LEU A 377 24.65 -14.66 7.43
CA LEU A 377 25.93 -15.08 6.86
C LEU A 377 27.04 -15.24 7.90
N LEU A 378 26.88 -14.68 9.10
CA LEU A 378 27.81 -14.89 10.21
C LEU A 378 27.83 -16.36 10.68
N TRP A 379 26.76 -17.10 10.43
CA TRP A 379 26.49 -18.43 10.97
C TRP A 379 26.25 -19.48 9.90
N VAL A 380 25.65 -19.07 8.77
CA VAL A 380 25.25 -19.97 7.69
C VAL A 380 25.93 -19.53 6.40
N SER A 381 26.68 -20.43 5.77
CA SER A 381 27.20 -20.20 4.43
C SER A 381 26.05 -20.10 3.42
N PRO A 382 26.13 -19.20 2.43
CA PRO A 382 25.05 -19.00 1.47
C PRO A 382 24.84 -20.20 0.53
N ASP A 383 25.93 -20.86 0.14
CA ASP A 383 25.92 -22.04 -0.72
C ASP A 383 26.75 -23.17 -0.10
N GLU A 384 26.44 -24.42 -0.46
CA GLU A 384 27.25 -25.59 -0.07
C GLU A 384 28.72 -25.40 -0.50
N GLY A 385 29.65 -25.52 0.44
CA GLY A 385 31.09 -25.36 0.19
C GLY A 385 31.61 -23.91 0.20
N THR A 386 30.73 -22.91 0.36
CA THR A 386 31.16 -21.52 0.64
C THR A 386 31.39 -21.32 2.15
N SER A 387 32.04 -20.23 2.52
CA SER A 387 32.29 -19.92 3.94
C SER A 387 31.39 -18.79 4.44
N THR A 388 31.15 -18.79 5.74
CA THR A 388 30.49 -17.69 6.45
C THR A 388 31.27 -16.38 6.34
N ALA A 389 30.55 -15.28 6.56
CA ALA A 389 31.11 -13.96 6.74
C ALA A 389 31.87 -13.87 8.08
N ASP A 390 32.89 -13.01 8.13
CA ASP A 390 33.56 -12.68 9.39
C ASP A 390 32.83 -11.60 10.16
N LEU A 391 32.28 -10.64 9.43
CA LEU A 391 31.54 -9.51 9.93
C LEU A 391 30.52 -9.05 8.89
N VAL A 392 29.54 -8.27 9.35
CA VAL A 392 28.53 -7.59 8.54
C VAL A 392 28.86 -6.11 8.54
N TRP A 393 29.03 -5.52 7.36
CA TRP A 393 29.26 -4.09 7.20
C TRP A 393 28.38 -3.56 6.07
N SER A 394 27.10 -3.36 6.39
CA SER A 394 26.06 -3.11 5.39
C SER A 394 24.93 -2.29 5.99
N ALA A 395 25.18 -1.03 6.33
CA ALA A 395 24.15 -0.11 6.83
C ALA A 395 23.32 -0.72 7.97
N LEU A 396 23.97 -1.38 8.93
CA LEU A 396 23.31 -2.21 9.93
C LEU A 396 22.98 -1.38 11.19
N PRO A 397 21.70 -1.06 11.45
CA PRO A 397 21.27 -0.48 12.71
C PRO A 397 21.25 -1.59 13.78
N PRO A 398 21.85 -1.38 14.97
CA PRO A 398 21.77 -2.34 16.05
C PRO A 398 20.32 -2.65 16.45
N SER A 399 19.98 -3.93 16.59
CA SER A 399 18.61 -4.34 16.94
C SER A 399 18.59 -5.66 17.72
N PRO A 400 17.68 -5.82 18.69
CA PRO A 400 17.51 -7.09 19.42
C PRO A 400 16.92 -8.20 18.56
N ARG A 401 16.41 -7.89 17.36
CA ARG A 401 15.89 -8.89 16.42
C ARG A 401 16.99 -9.78 15.85
N TYR A 402 18.20 -9.22 15.69
CA TYR A 402 19.34 -9.98 15.19
C TYR A 402 19.92 -10.83 16.32
N ARG A 403 19.46 -12.08 16.42
CA ARG A 403 19.91 -13.03 17.44
C ARG A 403 21.40 -13.34 17.23
N LYS A 404 22.14 -13.48 18.35
CA LYS A 404 23.56 -13.91 18.33
C LYS A 404 24.47 -13.00 17.49
N VAL A 405 24.17 -11.70 17.44
CA VAL A 405 25.03 -10.68 16.84
C VAL A 405 25.53 -9.76 17.94
N ALA A 406 26.83 -9.48 17.92
CA ALA A 406 27.46 -8.43 18.72
C ALA A 406 27.88 -7.26 17.82
N TYR A 407 27.80 -6.05 18.34
CA TYR A 407 27.98 -4.83 17.57
C TYR A 407 29.27 -4.09 17.93
N SER A 408 29.86 -3.43 16.94
CA SER A 408 30.93 -2.47 17.16
C SER A 408 30.38 -1.17 17.77
N GLU A 409 31.28 -0.28 18.17
CA GLU A 409 30.94 1.14 18.29
C GLU A 409 30.42 1.69 16.94
N THR A 410 29.70 2.80 16.98
CA THR A 410 29.13 3.43 15.78
C THR A 410 30.23 3.82 14.78
N TYR A 411 30.09 3.42 13.51
CA TYR A 411 31.05 3.81 12.46
C TYR A 411 30.64 5.07 11.68
N THR A 412 29.34 5.35 11.60
CA THR A 412 28.79 6.58 10.99
C THR A 412 27.46 6.96 11.64
N TRP A 413 27.21 8.26 11.73
CA TRP A 413 25.88 8.83 11.97
C TRP A 413 25.33 9.41 10.68
N LEU A 414 24.01 9.51 10.58
CA LEU A 414 23.32 9.99 9.38
C LEU A 414 21.94 10.60 9.71
N GLU A 415 21.39 11.34 8.76
CA GLU A 415 20.03 11.90 8.87
C GLU A 415 19.02 10.96 8.20
N PHE A 416 17.84 10.81 8.79
CA PHE A 416 16.70 10.18 8.15
C PHE A 416 15.87 11.28 7.46
N VAL A 417 15.86 11.30 6.14
CA VAL A 417 15.40 12.45 5.35
C VAL A 417 14.14 12.14 4.56
N LEU A 418 13.49 13.21 4.09
CA LEU A 418 12.44 13.13 3.08
C LEU A 418 13.04 13.50 1.72
N ALA A 419 12.72 12.74 0.68
CA ALA A 419 13.06 13.04 -0.70
C ALA A 419 11.79 13.27 -1.53
N ARG A 420 11.91 14.08 -2.58
CA ARG A 420 10.84 14.39 -3.53
C ARG A 420 11.37 14.41 -4.96
N ARG A 421 10.48 14.51 -5.95
CA ARG A 421 10.89 14.83 -7.32
C ARG A 421 11.45 16.25 -7.40
N LYS A 422 12.50 16.44 -8.20
CA LYS A 422 13.19 17.73 -8.31
C LYS A 422 12.25 18.80 -8.84
N GLY A 423 12.20 19.94 -8.13
CA GLY A 423 11.35 21.07 -8.50
C GLY A 423 9.88 20.94 -8.05
N ASP A 424 9.50 19.84 -7.39
CA ASP A 424 8.16 19.68 -6.82
C ASP A 424 8.02 20.54 -5.55
N THR A 425 7.55 21.78 -5.71
CA THR A 425 7.41 22.72 -4.57
C THR A 425 6.24 22.38 -3.65
N ARG A 426 5.42 21.38 -3.98
CA ARG A 426 4.25 20.98 -3.20
C ARG A 426 4.60 20.21 -1.93
N ILE A 427 5.86 19.78 -1.77
CA ILE A 427 6.32 18.98 -0.62
C ILE A 427 7.61 19.59 -0.06
N GLN A 428 7.52 20.49 0.91
CA GLN A 428 8.66 21.13 1.57
C GLN A 428 8.98 20.50 2.93
N GLY A 429 8.12 19.60 3.42
CA GLY A 429 8.33 18.87 4.67
C GLY A 429 7.11 18.04 5.05
N ILE A 430 7.10 17.57 6.30
CA ILE A 430 6.05 16.67 6.83
C ILE A 430 4.64 17.26 6.69
N GLY A 431 4.48 18.57 6.90
CA GLY A 431 3.18 19.24 6.87
C GLY A 431 2.45 19.13 5.53
N ASP A 432 3.20 18.93 4.45
CA ASP A 432 2.67 18.90 3.09
C ASP A 432 2.27 17.48 2.62
N LEU A 433 2.46 16.46 3.47
CA LEU A 433 2.18 15.07 3.15
C LEU A 433 0.69 14.69 3.28
N HIS A 434 -0.21 15.64 3.57
CA HIS A 434 -1.62 15.33 3.79
C HIS A 434 -2.27 14.77 2.52
N GLY A 435 -2.86 13.57 2.63
CA GLY A 435 -3.47 12.87 1.49
C GLY A 435 -2.47 12.36 0.44
N ARG A 436 -1.16 12.51 0.66
CA ARG A 436 -0.10 12.07 -0.27
C ARG A 436 0.23 10.59 -0.10
N THR A 437 0.85 10.01 -1.12
CA THR A 437 1.45 8.68 -1.06
C THR A 437 2.92 8.78 -0.67
N LEU A 438 3.28 8.28 0.50
CA LEU A 438 4.68 8.26 0.98
C LEU A 438 5.29 6.87 0.73
N GLY A 439 6.47 6.82 0.14
CA GLY A 439 7.34 5.64 0.14
C GLY A 439 8.22 5.60 1.38
N CYS A 440 8.50 4.43 1.91
CA CYS A 440 9.44 4.23 3.03
C CYS A 440 10.14 2.88 2.89
N ILE A 441 11.37 2.75 3.40
CA ILE A 441 11.98 1.44 3.58
C ILE A 441 11.17 0.60 4.58
N ASN A 442 11.09 -0.71 4.36
CA ASN A 442 10.36 -1.64 5.21
C ASN A 442 11.15 -2.01 6.48
N ASP A 443 11.45 -1.00 7.29
CA ASP A 443 12.12 -1.15 8.58
C ASP A 443 11.20 -0.62 9.70
N PRO A 444 10.86 -1.44 10.72
CA PRO A 444 10.09 -0.98 11.86
C PRO A 444 10.69 0.21 12.61
N ALA A 445 12.02 0.41 12.60
CA ALA A 445 12.62 1.63 13.15
C ALA A 445 12.30 2.87 12.28
N ALA A 446 12.30 2.72 10.95
CA ALA A 446 11.86 3.76 10.01
C ALA A 446 10.37 4.10 10.22
N LEU A 447 9.51 3.08 10.29
CA LEU A 447 8.08 3.27 10.53
C LEU A 447 7.81 3.95 11.87
N LYS A 448 8.54 3.56 12.92
CA LYS A 448 8.43 4.21 14.23
C LYS A 448 8.88 5.67 14.18
N THR A 449 9.95 5.97 13.43
CA THR A 449 10.42 7.34 13.20
C THR A 449 9.35 8.19 12.52
N LEU A 450 8.66 7.66 11.50
CA LEU A 450 7.54 8.37 10.87
C LEU A 450 6.39 8.63 11.84
N GLU A 451 6.03 7.64 12.66
CA GLU A 451 4.99 7.79 13.68
C GLU A 451 5.36 8.87 14.70
N ASP A 452 6.59 8.85 15.23
CA ASP A 452 7.10 9.82 16.20
C ASP A 452 7.23 11.22 15.61
N ALA A 453 7.51 11.32 14.31
CA ALA A 453 7.49 12.59 13.58
C ALA A 453 6.07 13.18 13.44
N GLY A 454 5.03 12.40 13.72
CA GLY A 454 3.62 12.79 13.69
C GLY A 454 2.89 12.37 12.40
N ILE A 455 3.46 11.48 11.59
CA ILE A 455 2.84 10.98 10.35
C ILE A 455 1.88 9.85 10.69
N ARG A 456 0.68 9.88 10.10
CA ARG A 456 -0.36 8.86 10.30
C ARG A 456 -0.77 8.25 8.98
N TRP A 457 -0.92 6.94 8.95
CA TRP A 457 -1.45 6.16 7.82
C TRP A 457 -2.54 5.20 8.33
N SER A 458 -3.06 4.34 7.47
CA SER A 458 -4.17 3.43 7.78
C SER A 458 -3.94 2.61 9.07
N ALA A 459 -2.75 2.02 9.25
CA ALA A 459 -2.48 1.12 10.37
C ALA A 459 -2.32 1.83 11.72
N ASN A 460 -1.89 3.09 11.76
CA ASN A 460 -1.69 3.85 13.00
C ASN A 460 -2.58 5.09 13.11
N ALA A 461 -3.70 5.11 12.36
CA ALA A 461 -4.53 6.31 12.17
C ALA A 461 -5.14 6.87 13.47
N GLN A 462 -5.19 6.06 14.53
CA GLN A 462 -5.74 6.38 15.84
C GLN A 462 -4.69 6.75 16.89
N VAL A 463 -3.39 6.65 16.57
CA VAL A 463 -2.31 6.99 17.51
C VAL A 463 -2.33 8.51 17.78
N PRO A 464 -2.42 8.96 19.05
CA PRO A 464 -2.42 10.39 19.40
C PRO A 464 -1.17 11.13 18.91
N GLY A 465 -1.26 12.46 18.74
CA GLY A 465 -0.12 13.29 18.33
C GLY A 465 0.16 13.34 16.82
N GLY A 466 -0.80 12.92 15.99
CA GLY A 466 -0.71 13.04 14.53
C GLY A 466 -0.71 14.50 14.06
N LYS A 467 0.27 14.87 13.24
CA LYS A 467 0.39 16.16 12.55
C LYS A 467 -0.15 16.11 11.13
N VAL A 468 0.00 14.97 10.45
CA VAL A 468 -0.40 14.77 9.06
C VAL A 468 -0.97 13.37 8.87
N ARG A 469 -1.96 13.22 7.98
CA ARG A 469 -2.52 11.92 7.58
C ARG A 469 -2.23 11.68 6.10
N LEU A 470 -1.51 10.61 5.81
CA LEU A 470 -1.20 10.16 4.45
C LEU A 470 -2.46 9.62 3.76
N GLY A 471 -2.49 9.73 2.43
CA GLY A 471 -3.44 9.00 1.60
C GLY A 471 -3.05 7.52 1.52
N ASN A 472 -1.75 7.23 1.40
CA ASN A 472 -1.21 5.87 1.43
C ASN A 472 0.25 5.86 1.91
N LEU A 473 0.69 4.74 2.49
CA LEU A 473 2.09 4.45 2.81
C LEU A 473 2.49 3.16 2.08
N ILE A 474 3.53 3.22 1.27
CA ILE A 474 4.08 2.05 0.56
C ILE A 474 5.46 1.74 1.16
N THR A 475 5.61 0.53 1.69
CA THR A 475 6.89 0.05 2.23
C THR A 475 7.64 -0.78 1.19
N TYR A 476 8.95 -0.57 1.08
CA TYR A 476 9.81 -1.26 0.12
C TYR A 476 10.87 -2.10 0.84
N SER A 477 10.90 -3.40 0.55
CA SER A 477 12.00 -4.29 0.95
C SER A 477 13.10 -4.35 -0.12
N ASP A 478 12.72 -4.26 -1.40
CA ASP A 478 13.64 -4.27 -2.53
C ASP A 478 14.25 -2.87 -2.77
N GLN A 479 15.55 -2.76 -2.49
CA GLN A 479 16.30 -1.51 -2.54
C GLN A 479 16.55 -1.03 -3.97
N SER A 480 16.46 -1.91 -4.96
CA SER A 480 16.69 -1.54 -6.37
C SER A 480 15.60 -0.61 -6.92
N ARG A 481 14.41 -0.59 -6.30
CA ARG A 481 13.22 0.10 -6.81
C ARG A 481 12.96 1.47 -6.16
N ILE A 482 13.59 1.76 -5.04
CA ILE A 482 13.18 2.87 -4.16
C ILE A 482 13.37 4.24 -4.83
N HIS A 483 14.38 4.41 -5.70
CA HIS A 483 14.62 5.68 -6.40
C HIS A 483 13.70 5.84 -7.61
N ASP A 484 13.49 4.77 -8.38
CA ASP A 484 12.61 4.78 -9.55
C ASP A 484 11.16 5.06 -9.16
N CYS A 485 10.67 4.48 -8.05
CA CYS A 485 9.30 4.72 -7.63
C CYS A 485 9.01 6.20 -7.32
N LEU A 486 9.98 6.94 -6.77
CA LEU A 486 9.85 8.37 -6.56
C LEU A 486 9.98 9.15 -7.88
N ALA A 487 10.99 8.81 -8.67
CA ALA A 487 11.32 9.49 -9.92
C ALA A 487 10.23 9.34 -10.99
N ASP A 488 9.52 8.21 -11.01
CA ASP A 488 8.44 7.89 -11.95
C ASP A 488 7.07 8.30 -11.44
N GLY A 489 6.96 8.76 -10.19
CA GLY A 489 5.72 9.28 -9.62
C GLY A 489 4.78 8.25 -9.03
N ILE A 490 5.26 7.03 -8.72
CA ILE A 490 4.51 6.00 -7.99
C ILE A 490 4.22 6.48 -6.56
N VAL A 491 5.19 7.15 -5.93
CA VAL A 491 5.03 7.82 -4.63
C VAL A 491 5.26 9.32 -4.79
N ASP A 492 4.60 10.14 -3.96
CA ASP A 492 4.77 11.59 -3.97
C ASP A 492 6.08 12.04 -3.33
N ALA A 493 6.49 11.37 -2.26
CA ALA A 493 7.73 11.58 -1.52
C ALA A 493 8.24 10.24 -0.99
N PHE A 494 9.50 10.21 -0.55
CA PHE A 494 10.12 9.01 0.02
C PHE A 494 10.87 9.35 1.30
N ALA A 495 10.68 8.58 2.38
CA ALA A 495 11.41 8.72 3.63
C ALA A 495 12.48 7.63 3.78
N VAL A 496 13.74 8.03 4.01
CA VAL A 496 14.90 7.15 3.91
C VAL A 496 16.16 7.78 4.51
N ASP A 497 17.12 6.95 4.83
CA ASP A 497 18.48 7.28 5.22
C ASP A 497 19.17 8.14 4.15
N LYS A 498 19.70 9.30 4.55
CA LYS A 498 20.30 10.29 3.65
C LYS A 498 21.36 9.71 2.70
N PRO A 499 22.32 8.87 3.13
CA PRO A 499 23.35 8.36 2.23
C PRO A 499 22.78 7.60 1.03
N ILE A 500 21.63 6.93 1.22
CA ILE A 500 20.96 6.14 0.18
C ILE A 500 20.45 7.05 -0.96
N TYR A 501 20.02 8.26 -0.63
CA TYR A 501 19.49 9.23 -1.60
C TYR A 501 20.48 10.31 -1.99
N TRP A 502 21.54 10.53 -1.21
CA TRP A 502 22.49 11.60 -1.44
C TRP A 502 23.21 11.43 -2.78
N TRP A 503 23.79 10.25 -3.02
CA TRP A 503 24.41 9.95 -4.31
C TRP A 503 23.38 9.92 -5.44
N ALA A 504 22.17 9.40 -5.19
CA ALA A 504 21.12 9.38 -6.20
C ALA A 504 20.72 10.80 -6.68
N CYS A 505 20.68 11.77 -5.78
CA CYS A 505 20.33 13.15 -6.11
C CYS A 505 21.52 13.93 -6.70
N ASN A 506 22.73 13.73 -6.16
CA ASN A 506 23.86 14.63 -6.38
C ASN A 506 25.01 14.02 -7.20
N GLY A 507 25.07 12.70 -7.33
CA GLY A 507 26.09 12.02 -8.12
C GLY A 507 25.98 12.41 -9.59
N HIS A 508 27.05 12.96 -10.16
CA HIS A 508 27.13 13.35 -11.58
C HIS A 508 26.70 12.21 -12.52
N ASP A 509 27.01 10.99 -12.12
CA ASP A 509 26.81 9.79 -12.92
C ASP A 509 25.51 9.05 -12.52
N SER A 510 24.72 9.57 -11.57
CA SER A 510 23.48 8.95 -11.15
C SER A 510 22.36 9.09 -12.19
N PRO A 511 21.59 8.02 -12.51
CA PRO A 511 20.46 8.12 -13.43
C PRO A 511 19.30 8.96 -12.88
N TRP A 512 19.28 9.20 -11.56
CA TRP A 512 18.28 10.04 -10.89
C TRP A 512 18.74 11.48 -10.68
N HIS A 513 19.98 11.79 -11.07
CA HIS A 513 20.50 13.15 -11.00
C HIS A 513 19.59 14.10 -11.78
N GLY A 514 19.08 15.14 -11.11
CA GLY A 514 18.15 16.08 -11.73
C GLY A 514 16.69 15.63 -11.79
N ARG A 515 16.35 14.41 -11.36
CA ARG A 515 14.97 13.89 -11.31
C ARG A 515 14.37 13.92 -9.91
N ILE A 516 15.21 13.71 -8.89
CA ILE A 516 14.83 13.71 -7.47
C ILE A 516 15.76 14.61 -6.67
N GLU A 517 15.30 15.05 -5.50
CA GLU A 517 16.07 15.87 -4.56
C GLU A 517 15.68 15.57 -3.10
N ILE A 518 16.61 15.81 -2.18
CA ILE A 518 16.39 15.68 -0.74
C ILE A 518 15.79 16.98 -0.20
N VAL A 519 14.72 16.86 0.58
CA VAL A 519 14.15 17.94 1.38
C VAL A 519 15.01 18.13 2.62
N THR A 520 15.47 19.36 2.86
CA THR A 520 16.39 19.68 3.96
C THR A 520 15.77 19.38 5.33
N GLY A 521 16.55 18.76 6.21
CA GLY A 521 16.18 18.47 7.60
C GLY A 521 16.25 16.98 7.93
N ASN A 522 16.20 16.65 9.21
CA ASN A 522 16.12 15.29 9.73
C ASN A 522 14.72 15.03 10.27
N LEU A 523 14.08 13.95 9.82
CA LEU A 523 12.77 13.50 10.31
C LEU A 523 12.88 12.85 11.69
N ALA A 524 14.04 12.27 12.01
CA ALA A 524 14.32 11.69 13.32
C ALA A 524 14.71 12.78 14.34
N ASN A 525 14.34 12.57 15.61
CA ASN A 525 14.70 13.50 16.70
C ASN A 525 16.21 13.51 17.01
N GLN A 526 16.93 12.50 16.57
CA GLN A 526 18.38 12.34 16.70
C GLN A 526 18.92 11.70 15.43
N PRO A 527 20.21 11.87 15.10
CA PRO A 527 20.84 11.17 13.99
C PRO A 527 20.67 9.66 14.13
N TRP A 528 20.41 9.00 13.01
CA TRP A 528 20.54 7.56 12.90
C TRP A 528 22.01 7.15 12.90
N TYR A 529 22.28 5.87 13.10
CA TYR A 529 23.63 5.37 13.22
C TYR A 529 23.71 3.90 12.81
N TYR A 530 24.88 3.52 12.34
CA TYR A 530 25.17 2.14 11.96
C TYR A 530 26.38 1.59 12.72
N ALA A 531 26.38 0.28 12.92
CA ALA A 531 27.47 -0.47 13.53
C ALA A 531 27.87 -1.64 12.63
N VAL A 532 29.04 -2.22 12.92
CA VAL A 532 29.50 -3.47 12.34
C VAL A 532 28.98 -4.62 13.20
N GLY A 533 28.41 -5.65 12.56
CA GLY A 533 27.96 -6.86 13.25
C GLY A 533 29.00 -7.98 13.19
N VAL A 534 29.24 -8.68 14.29
CA VAL A 534 30.01 -9.94 14.32
C VAL A 534 29.21 -11.04 15.01
N ALA A 535 29.59 -12.30 14.81
CA ALA A 535 29.00 -13.41 15.57
C ALA A 535 29.27 -13.24 17.08
N ASP A 536 28.22 -13.28 17.91
CA ASP A 536 28.32 -13.22 19.38
C ASP A 536 28.94 -14.51 19.95
N THR A 537 30.25 -14.62 19.80
CA THR A 537 31.07 -15.80 20.16
C THR A 537 32.42 -15.33 20.71
N PRO A 538 33.01 -16.05 21.69
CA PRO A 538 34.34 -15.74 22.20
C PRO A 538 35.42 -15.59 21.11
N SER A 539 35.37 -16.43 20.06
CA SER A 539 36.34 -16.40 18.95
C SER A 539 36.27 -15.13 18.09
N SER A 540 35.20 -14.34 18.20
CA SER A 540 35.02 -13.09 17.44
C SER A 540 35.35 -11.84 18.28
N TYR A 541 35.63 -12.00 19.58
CA TYR A 541 35.95 -10.88 20.49
C TYR A 541 37.14 -10.05 19.99
N ARG A 542 38.26 -10.70 19.64
CA ARG A 542 39.46 -9.98 19.17
C ARG A 542 39.23 -9.26 17.86
N LEU A 543 38.42 -9.83 16.95
CA LEU A 543 38.02 -9.15 15.72
C LEU A 543 37.20 -7.89 16.03
N LEU A 544 36.21 -7.98 16.92
CA LEU A 544 35.38 -6.84 17.29
C LEU A 544 36.19 -5.72 17.96
N ARG A 545 37.11 -6.09 18.84
CA ARG A 545 38.06 -5.14 19.44
C ARG A 545 38.93 -4.46 18.39
N GLU A 546 39.40 -5.23 17.40
CA GLU A 546 40.22 -4.68 16.30
C GLU A 546 39.41 -3.75 15.39
N VAL A 547 38.13 -4.08 15.13
CA VAL A 547 37.18 -3.17 14.45
C VAL A 547 37.04 -1.88 15.25
N ASN A 548 36.79 -1.95 16.55
CA ASN A 548 36.69 -0.76 17.40
C ASN A 548 37.99 0.06 17.37
N ALA A 549 39.16 -0.58 17.51
CA ALA A 549 40.45 0.11 17.43
C ALA A 549 40.64 0.83 16.09
N PHE A 550 40.28 0.17 14.98
CA PHE A 550 40.25 0.78 13.66
C PHE A 550 39.30 1.96 13.59
N LEU A 551 38.06 1.84 14.08
CA LEU A 551 37.06 2.92 14.02
C LEU A 551 37.53 4.16 14.78
N HIS A 552 38.12 3.99 15.97
CA HIS A 552 38.70 5.10 16.74
C HIS A 552 39.86 5.77 15.99
N TRP A 553 40.73 4.99 15.35
CA TRP A 553 41.80 5.53 14.52
C TRP A 553 41.25 6.24 13.27
N PHE A 554 40.36 5.58 12.53
CA PHE A 554 39.84 6.04 11.25
C PHE A 554 39.01 7.31 11.39
N ALA A 555 38.30 7.48 12.50
CA ALA A 555 37.60 8.72 12.84
C ALA A 555 38.51 9.97 12.84
N THR A 556 39.81 9.80 13.10
CA THR A 556 40.80 10.89 13.07
C THR A 556 41.45 11.11 11.70
N GLN A 557 41.18 10.23 10.73
CA GLN A 557 41.84 10.27 9.42
C GLN A 557 41.11 11.19 8.43
N PRO A 558 41.83 11.95 7.59
CA PRO A 558 41.22 12.75 6.53
C PRO A 558 40.38 11.92 5.55
N ALA A 559 40.78 10.67 5.31
CA ALA A 559 40.08 9.75 4.41
C ALA A 559 38.63 9.47 4.86
N ARG A 560 38.38 9.36 6.17
CA ARG A 560 37.01 9.21 6.72
C ARG A 560 36.15 10.42 6.39
N ARG A 561 36.67 11.63 6.66
CA ARG A 561 35.97 12.89 6.36
C ARG A 561 35.64 12.99 4.87
N GLN A 562 36.61 12.70 4.01
CA GLN A 562 36.42 12.73 2.56
C GLN A 562 35.34 11.75 2.10
N SER A 563 35.34 10.51 2.62
CA SER A 563 34.35 9.49 2.25
C SER A 563 32.94 9.90 2.71
N GLU A 564 32.77 10.33 3.96
CA GLU A 564 31.45 10.76 4.46
C GLU A 564 30.92 12.02 3.77
N GLU A 565 31.76 13.03 3.54
CA GLU A 565 31.35 14.23 2.79
C GLU A 565 30.94 13.88 1.35
N TYR A 566 31.63 12.93 0.72
CA TYR A 566 31.30 12.48 -0.62
C TYR A 566 29.96 11.72 -0.68
N TRP A 567 29.77 10.75 0.22
CA TRP A 567 28.59 9.87 0.20
C TRP A 567 27.37 10.40 0.93
N GLN A 568 27.53 11.37 1.85
CA GLN A 568 26.44 11.93 2.66
C GLN A 568 26.27 13.45 2.47
N GLY A 569 27.23 14.12 1.84
CA GLY A 569 27.22 15.57 1.64
C GLY A 569 27.71 16.40 2.81
N SER A 570 27.65 15.83 4.00
CA SER A 570 28.04 16.47 5.25
C SER A 570 28.39 15.39 6.27
N ILE A 571 29.38 15.63 7.11
CA ILE A 571 29.60 14.81 8.31
C ILE A 571 28.44 15.06 9.28
N VAL A 572 27.90 13.99 9.83
CA VAL A 572 26.93 14.03 10.92
C VAL A 572 27.63 13.54 12.18
N ASP A 573 27.58 14.35 13.24
CA ASP A 573 28.09 13.97 14.55
C ASP A 573 26.96 13.42 15.41
N GLY A 574 27.23 12.35 16.13
CA GLY A 574 26.33 11.80 17.12
C GLY A 574 27.07 11.22 18.32
N ARG A 575 26.31 10.80 19.32
CA ARG A 575 26.85 10.21 20.56
C ARG A 575 26.20 8.89 20.93
N ILE A 576 25.18 8.49 20.15
CA ILE A 576 24.43 7.27 20.39
C ILE A 576 25.10 6.10 19.66
N GLY A 577 24.97 4.92 20.26
CA GLY A 577 25.45 3.66 19.74
C GLY A 577 24.63 2.49 20.25
N TYR A 578 25.09 1.26 20.00
CA TYR A 578 24.33 0.04 20.31
C TYR A 578 23.90 -0.09 21.79
N ARG A 579 24.62 0.57 22.73
CA ARG A 579 24.32 0.56 24.17
C ARG A 579 23.09 1.40 24.54
N ASP A 580 22.69 2.32 23.69
CA ASP A 580 21.50 3.16 23.91
C ASP A 580 20.20 2.42 23.55
N GLU A 581 20.30 1.24 22.93
CA GLU A 581 19.17 0.36 22.67
C GLU A 581 18.65 -0.29 23.96
N ARG A 582 17.32 -0.33 24.12
CA ARG A 582 16.64 -0.75 25.37
C ARG A 582 16.89 -2.20 25.79
N ALA A 583 17.44 -3.03 24.90
CA ALA A 583 17.53 -4.48 25.07
C ALA A 583 18.87 -4.97 25.63
N GLY A 584 19.80 -4.08 25.98
CA GLY A 584 21.13 -4.48 26.47
C GLY A 584 21.90 -5.29 25.42
N LEU A 585 21.97 -4.73 24.20
CA LEU A 585 22.69 -5.36 23.09
C LEU A 585 24.16 -5.56 23.46
N ARG A 586 24.78 -6.60 22.89
CA ARG A 586 26.16 -6.98 23.20
C ARG A 586 27.13 -6.31 22.25
N GLY A 587 28.28 -5.89 22.77
CA GLY A 587 29.45 -5.49 21.99
C GLY A 587 30.72 -5.92 22.71
N GLU A 588 31.83 -5.22 22.44
CA GLU A 588 33.16 -5.63 22.93
C GLU A 588 33.22 -5.83 24.46
N PRO A 589 32.80 -4.88 25.32
CA PRO A 589 32.91 -5.06 26.77
C PRO A 589 32.06 -6.21 27.30
N GLU A 590 30.87 -6.42 26.71
CA GLU A 590 29.97 -7.49 27.10
C GLU A 590 30.50 -8.87 26.67
N MET A 591 31.32 -8.95 25.63
CA MET A 591 31.95 -10.21 25.17
C MET A 591 33.24 -10.57 25.93
N LEU A 592 33.92 -9.60 26.56
CA LEU A 592 35.21 -9.81 27.23
C LEU A 592 35.18 -10.91 28.31
N PRO A 593 34.18 -10.99 29.22
CA PRO A 593 34.13 -12.04 30.23
C PRO A 593 34.08 -13.45 29.63
N ASP A 594 33.30 -13.62 28.56
CA ASP A 594 33.15 -14.90 27.86
C ASP A 594 34.45 -15.28 27.14
N TYR A 595 35.13 -14.30 26.54
CA TYR A 595 36.45 -14.49 25.95
C TYR A 595 37.50 -14.91 26.98
N LEU A 596 37.61 -14.23 28.12
CA LEU A 596 38.58 -14.56 29.17
C LEU A 596 38.33 -15.96 29.75
N LYS A 597 37.06 -16.31 29.95
CA LYS A 597 36.66 -17.65 30.38
C LYS A 597 37.11 -18.70 29.35
N TRP A 598 36.81 -18.47 28.07
CA TRP A 598 37.21 -19.36 26.97
C TRP A 598 38.73 -19.55 26.90
N VAL A 599 39.51 -18.46 26.96
CA VAL A 599 40.99 -18.52 26.98
C VAL A 599 41.51 -19.34 28.15
N SER A 600 40.96 -19.13 29.36
CA SER A 600 41.35 -19.91 30.54
C SER A 600 41.05 -21.40 30.37
N THR A 601 39.88 -21.73 29.81
CA THR A 601 39.49 -23.12 29.54
C THR A 601 40.44 -23.77 28.54
N VAL A 602 40.71 -23.12 27.40
CA VAL A 602 41.62 -23.65 26.38
C VAL A 602 43.05 -23.80 26.92
N LYS A 603 43.56 -22.82 27.66
CA LYS A 603 44.89 -22.90 28.30
C LYS A 603 45.00 -24.08 29.27
N SER A 604 43.97 -24.30 30.08
CA SER A 604 43.94 -25.42 31.03
C SER A 604 43.91 -26.79 30.34
N ALA A 605 43.28 -26.88 29.17
CA ALA A 605 43.08 -28.14 28.47
C ALA A 605 44.18 -28.47 27.44
N THR A 606 44.83 -27.46 26.85
CA THR A 606 45.81 -27.63 25.76
C THR A 606 47.23 -27.19 26.13
N GLY A 607 47.39 -26.44 27.23
CA GLY A 607 48.65 -25.78 27.58
C GLY A 607 49.01 -24.57 26.71
N VAL A 608 48.23 -24.27 25.66
CA VAL A 608 48.46 -23.15 24.74
C VAL A 608 47.95 -21.85 25.36
N ASN A 609 48.80 -20.81 25.38
CA ASN A 609 48.37 -19.48 25.79
C ASN A 609 47.84 -18.70 24.57
N MET A 610 46.53 -18.47 24.52
CA MET A 610 45.89 -17.71 23.42
C MET A 610 45.86 -16.19 23.65
N GLN A 611 46.32 -15.72 24.81
CA GLN A 611 46.63 -14.31 24.96
C GLN A 611 47.84 -14.02 24.07
N GLY A 612 47.61 -13.50 22.87
CA GLY A 612 48.66 -12.76 22.16
C GLY A 612 49.14 -11.63 23.06
N ASP A 613 50.46 -11.39 23.04
CA ASP A 613 51.16 -10.36 23.84
C ASP A 613 50.47 -8.99 23.80
#